data_AF-A0A6P2G5V4-F1
#
_entry.id   AF-A0A6P2G5V4-F1
#
_cell.length_a   1.000
_cell.length_b   1.000
_cell.length_c   1.000
_cell.angle_alpha   90.00
_cell.angle_beta   90.00
_cell.angle_gamma   90.00
#
_symmetry.space_group_name_H-M   'P 1'
#
loop_
_entity.id
_entity.type
_entity.pdbx_description
1 polymer ?
#
loop_
_entity_poly.entity_id
_entity_poly.type
_entity_poly.pdbx_seq_one_letter_code
_entity_poly.pdbx_strand_id
1 'polypeptide(L)'
;MYVDPRVAHGRARFDLSRSPRLLADARRWEISDVVTRGIDDFAGVRNRRNLLRLFERQIAPKLARLGLDPYVGTLGQAEGLFVNFATMSAEHGLREFQLQLTVPDLVLRSFASNVIRPHAVARCMQRNGVMSLTEIEHETNVAFVVARVMRSLALAEHWQQIGVPTPHGLFVGTLTDARDVAMNTYFRPGDNDRPSRWSGFAECFSAMPDWRPEQVRHGGDLLQWMVNHIVALQESAPFFERFPFLREPLRDSGDPLDAAWRSARAGMRDESSP
;
A
#
# COMPACT_ATOMS: atom_id res chain seq x y z
N MET A 1 13.28 -12.38 -17.42
CA MET A 1 14.69 -12.09 -17.09
C MET A 1 14.70 -11.12 -15.92
N TYR A 2 15.47 -11.36 -14.88
CA TYR A 2 15.54 -10.45 -13.73
C TYR A 2 16.48 -9.28 -13.97
N VAL A 3 16.20 -8.16 -13.32
CA VAL A 3 17.17 -7.09 -13.16
C VAL A 3 18.18 -7.47 -12.09
N ASP A 4 19.44 -7.06 -12.27
CA ASP A 4 20.46 -7.22 -11.24
C ASP A 4 20.04 -6.52 -9.92
N PRO A 5 20.20 -7.15 -8.75
CA PRO A 5 19.78 -6.57 -7.47
C PRO A 5 20.33 -5.17 -7.19
N ARG A 6 21.60 -4.90 -7.57
CA ARG A 6 22.24 -3.60 -7.33
C ARG A 6 21.63 -2.53 -8.23
N VAL A 7 21.35 -2.89 -9.47
CA VAL A 7 20.68 -2.02 -10.44
C VAL A 7 19.27 -1.69 -9.97
N ALA A 8 18.49 -2.71 -9.56
CA ALA A 8 17.15 -2.51 -9.02
C ALA A 8 17.16 -1.63 -7.75
N HIS A 9 18.15 -1.80 -6.86
CA HIS A 9 18.32 -0.93 -5.69
C HIS A 9 18.55 0.53 -6.08
N GLY A 10 19.54 0.78 -6.94
CA GLY A 10 19.91 2.12 -7.36
C GLY A 10 18.75 2.82 -8.07
N ARG A 11 18.05 2.11 -8.95
CA ARG A 11 16.86 2.63 -9.66
C ARG A 11 15.71 2.92 -8.73
N ALA A 12 15.35 1.98 -7.84
CA ALA A 12 14.28 2.21 -6.88
C ALA A 12 14.57 3.42 -5.99
N ARG A 13 15.80 3.55 -5.46
CA ARG A 13 16.19 4.72 -4.66
C ARG A 13 16.09 6.02 -5.45
N PHE A 14 16.55 6.02 -6.69
CA PHE A 14 16.51 7.18 -7.57
C PHE A 14 15.07 7.61 -7.85
N ASP A 15 14.20 6.68 -8.25
CA ASP A 15 12.80 6.95 -8.57
C ASP A 15 12.03 7.43 -7.34
N LEU A 16 12.24 6.78 -6.18
CA LEU A 16 11.65 7.17 -4.89
C LEU A 16 12.09 8.56 -4.41
N SER A 17 13.17 9.14 -4.98
CA SER A 17 13.67 10.47 -4.62
C SER A 17 13.26 11.58 -5.60
N ARG A 18 12.67 11.24 -6.76
CA ARG A 18 12.56 12.19 -7.89
C ARG A 18 11.17 12.38 -8.46
N SER A 19 10.10 11.89 -7.83
CA SER A 19 8.73 12.20 -8.25
C SER A 19 8.10 13.30 -7.37
N PRO A 20 8.20 14.59 -7.75
CA PRO A 20 7.68 15.70 -6.95
C PRO A 20 6.20 15.55 -6.56
N ARG A 21 5.40 14.94 -7.44
CA ARG A 21 3.95 14.73 -7.23
C ARG A 21 3.62 13.74 -6.13
N LEU A 22 4.57 12.90 -5.74
CA LEU A 22 4.40 11.89 -4.70
C LEU A 22 5.32 12.14 -3.51
N LEU A 23 6.14 13.20 -3.51
CA LEU A 23 6.88 13.60 -2.31
C LEU A 23 5.90 13.98 -1.20
N ALA A 24 6.13 13.45 0.00
CA ALA A 24 5.16 13.49 1.09
C ALA A 24 4.70 14.92 1.44
N ASP A 25 5.63 15.85 1.59
CA ASP A 25 5.31 17.23 1.99
C ASP A 25 4.55 17.97 0.89
N ALA A 26 5.02 17.88 -0.36
CA ALA A 26 4.37 18.51 -1.50
C ALA A 26 2.95 18.00 -1.68
N ARG A 27 2.76 16.67 -1.62
CA ARG A 27 1.45 16.05 -1.84
C ARG A 27 0.47 16.34 -0.70
N ARG A 28 0.93 16.31 0.55
CA ARG A 28 0.11 16.67 1.71
C ARG A 28 -0.29 18.14 1.68
N TRP A 29 0.62 19.03 1.30
CA TRP A 29 0.34 20.44 1.17
C TRP A 29 -0.72 20.70 0.10
N GLU A 30 -0.58 20.11 -1.09
CA GLU A 30 -1.54 20.26 -2.20
C GLU A 30 -2.96 19.82 -1.80
N ILE A 31 -3.09 18.68 -1.10
CA ILE A 31 -4.39 18.18 -0.61
C ILE A 31 -4.96 19.11 0.47
N SER A 32 -4.12 19.53 1.42
CA SER A 32 -4.55 20.40 2.52
C SER A 32 -5.00 21.77 2.02
N ASP A 33 -4.29 22.35 1.04
CA ASP A 33 -4.65 23.62 0.42
C ASP A 33 -6.02 23.58 -0.27
N VAL A 34 -6.32 22.50 -1.02
CA VAL A 34 -7.64 22.30 -1.64
C VAL A 34 -8.75 22.22 -0.60
N VAL A 35 -8.52 21.49 0.49
CA VAL A 35 -9.50 21.32 1.57
C VAL A 35 -9.72 22.65 2.30
N THR A 36 -8.66 23.29 2.77
CA THR A 36 -8.73 24.53 3.56
C THR A 36 -9.40 25.64 2.76
N ARG A 37 -8.99 25.89 1.50
CA ARG A 37 -9.66 26.89 0.66
C ARG A 37 -11.13 26.56 0.44
N GLY A 38 -11.47 25.28 0.24
CA GLY A 38 -12.87 24.86 0.08
C GLY A 38 -13.73 25.14 1.33
N ILE A 39 -13.16 25.03 2.52
CA ILE A 39 -13.83 25.33 3.79
C ILE A 39 -13.92 26.84 4.03
N ASP A 40 -12.83 27.57 3.76
CA ASP A 40 -12.74 29.01 3.99
C ASP A 40 -13.67 29.81 3.06
N ASP A 41 -13.79 29.38 1.81
CA ASP A 41 -14.67 30.00 0.80
C ASP A 41 -16.17 29.67 1.03
N PHE A 42 -16.50 28.79 1.99
CA PHE A 42 -17.88 28.35 2.20
C PHE A 42 -18.72 29.40 2.93
N ALA A 43 -19.52 30.14 2.16
CA ALA A 43 -20.44 31.18 2.65
C ALA A 43 -21.79 30.65 3.19
N GLY A 44 -22.06 29.34 3.13
CA GLY A 44 -23.33 28.77 3.57
C GLY A 44 -23.42 28.52 5.08
N VAL A 45 -24.63 28.24 5.57
CA VAL A 45 -24.83 27.84 6.98
C VAL A 45 -24.13 26.50 7.22
N ARG A 46 -23.21 26.46 8.19
CA ARG A 46 -22.42 25.28 8.60
C ARG A 46 -23.26 24.28 9.39
N ASN A 47 -24.20 23.62 8.72
CA ASN A 47 -24.89 22.45 9.22
C ASN A 47 -24.44 21.18 8.48
N ARG A 48 -24.66 20.02 9.09
CA ARG A 48 -24.29 18.69 8.57
C ARG A 48 -24.60 18.52 7.08
N ARG A 49 -25.85 18.75 6.67
CA ARG A 49 -26.31 18.59 5.28
C ARG A 49 -25.55 19.49 4.31
N ASN A 50 -25.33 20.74 4.68
CA ASN A 50 -24.65 21.71 3.84
C ASN A 50 -23.14 21.43 3.72
N LEU A 51 -22.50 20.97 4.80
CA LEU A 51 -21.09 20.58 4.80
C LEU A 51 -20.84 19.34 3.92
N LEU A 52 -21.73 18.33 3.98
CA LEU A 52 -21.64 17.19 3.07
C LEU A 52 -21.79 17.61 1.61
N ARG A 53 -22.73 18.52 1.32
CA ARG A 53 -22.87 19.09 -0.04
C ARG A 53 -21.65 19.87 -0.48
N LEU A 54 -21.00 20.61 0.42
CA LEU A 54 -19.73 21.28 0.14
C LEU A 54 -18.66 20.26 -0.24
N PHE A 55 -18.53 19.19 0.55
CA PHE A 55 -17.56 18.13 0.30
C PHE A 55 -17.81 17.47 -1.05
N GLU A 56 -19.04 17.05 -1.31
CA GLU A 56 -19.46 16.33 -2.51
C GLU A 56 -19.32 17.20 -3.78
N ARG A 57 -19.75 18.47 -3.73
CA ARG A 57 -19.87 19.31 -4.93
C ARG A 57 -18.68 20.19 -5.21
N GLN A 58 -17.84 20.47 -4.22
CA GLN A 58 -16.73 21.42 -4.38
C GLN A 58 -15.36 20.81 -4.07
N ILE A 59 -15.22 20.12 -2.93
CA ILE A 59 -13.91 19.63 -2.50
C ILE A 59 -13.56 18.31 -3.22
N ALA A 60 -14.44 17.32 -3.20
CA ALA A 60 -14.21 16.02 -3.83
C ALA A 60 -13.87 16.15 -5.34
N PRO A 61 -14.56 16.96 -6.16
CA PRO A 61 -14.18 17.13 -7.57
C PRO A 61 -12.83 17.80 -7.78
N LYS A 62 -12.36 18.66 -6.84
CA LYS A 62 -11.02 19.23 -6.88
C LYS A 62 -9.97 18.18 -6.53
N LEU A 63 -10.20 17.38 -5.50
CA LEU A 63 -9.32 16.27 -5.12
C LEU A 63 -9.25 15.19 -6.22
N ALA A 64 -10.36 14.87 -6.87
CA ALA A 64 -10.40 13.93 -8.00
C ALA A 64 -9.52 14.40 -9.18
N ARG A 65 -9.49 15.71 -9.45
CA ARG A 65 -8.59 16.30 -10.46
C ARG A 65 -7.11 16.18 -10.11
N LEU A 66 -6.78 15.97 -8.83
CA LEU A 66 -5.41 15.64 -8.40
C LEU A 66 -5.07 14.15 -8.61
N GLY A 67 -5.98 13.34 -9.15
CA GLY A 67 -5.83 11.90 -9.31
C GLY A 67 -6.12 11.10 -8.05
N LEU A 68 -6.88 11.67 -7.11
CA LEU A 68 -7.34 10.98 -5.90
C LEU A 68 -8.74 10.39 -6.10
N ASP A 69 -9.14 9.48 -5.21
CA ASP A 69 -10.49 8.90 -5.19
C ASP A 69 -11.23 9.27 -3.90
N PRO A 70 -11.87 10.45 -3.84
CA PRO A 70 -12.58 10.91 -2.67
C PRO A 70 -13.95 10.23 -2.55
N TYR A 71 -14.22 9.67 -1.37
CA TYR A 71 -15.53 9.19 -0.96
C TYR A 71 -16.17 10.21 -0.01
N VAL A 72 -17.42 10.62 -0.30
CA VAL A 72 -18.22 11.47 0.60
C VAL A 72 -19.43 10.70 1.06
N GLY A 73 -19.58 10.53 2.36
CA GLY A 73 -20.67 9.74 2.93
C GLY A 73 -20.41 9.29 4.35
N THR A 74 -21.01 8.16 4.72
CA THR A 74 -20.85 7.55 6.04
C THR A 74 -19.86 6.39 5.96
N LEU A 75 -18.87 6.39 6.85
CA LEU A 75 -17.92 5.29 7.03
C LEU A 75 -17.86 4.91 8.52
N GLY A 76 -18.45 3.76 8.85
CA GLY A 76 -18.61 3.35 10.25
C GLY A 76 -19.50 4.33 11.02
N GLN A 77 -18.97 4.88 12.11
CA GLN A 77 -19.66 5.88 12.93
C GLN A 77 -19.37 7.33 12.50
N ALA A 78 -18.47 7.51 11.52
CA ALA A 78 -18.06 8.82 11.02
C ALA A 78 -18.80 9.16 9.72
N GLU A 79 -19.02 10.44 9.51
CA GLU A 79 -19.56 10.96 8.26
C GLU A 79 -18.70 12.12 7.78
N GLY A 80 -18.47 12.20 6.48
CA GLY A 80 -17.66 13.26 5.89
C GLY A 80 -16.98 12.84 4.59
N LEU A 81 -15.79 13.39 4.37
CA LEU A 81 -14.94 13.12 3.22
C LEU A 81 -13.78 12.20 3.63
N PHE A 82 -13.57 11.15 2.86
CA PHE A 82 -12.52 10.15 3.04
C PHE A 82 -11.75 10.02 1.74
N VAL A 83 -10.42 10.04 1.80
CA VAL A 83 -9.59 9.90 0.60
C VAL A 83 -8.29 9.20 0.94
N ASN A 84 -7.89 8.25 0.11
CA ASN A 84 -6.58 7.61 0.21
C ASN A 84 -5.61 8.30 -0.74
N PHE A 85 -4.38 8.49 -0.31
CA PHE A 85 -3.30 8.98 -1.15
C PHE A 85 -1.99 8.31 -0.79
N ALA A 86 -1.17 8.04 -1.79
CA ALA A 86 0.18 7.53 -1.59
C ALA A 86 1.21 8.65 -1.66
N THR A 87 2.28 8.47 -0.91
CA THR A 87 3.50 9.29 -0.97
C THR A 87 4.69 8.36 -1.15
N MET A 88 5.81 8.93 -1.58
CA MET A 88 7.07 8.22 -1.71
C MET A 88 8.22 8.97 -1.07
N SER A 89 9.18 8.22 -0.55
CA SER A 89 10.53 8.72 -0.27
C SER A 89 11.54 7.58 -0.31
N ALA A 90 12.82 7.89 -0.56
CA ALA A 90 13.87 6.87 -0.49
C ALA A 90 14.03 6.25 0.91
N GLU A 91 13.61 6.97 1.96
CA GLU A 91 13.71 6.49 3.35
C GLU A 91 12.56 5.53 3.70
N HIS A 92 11.33 5.87 3.33
CA HIS A 92 10.13 5.16 3.77
C HIS A 92 9.54 4.24 2.70
N GLY A 93 9.96 4.38 1.43
CA GLY A 93 9.41 3.64 0.30
C GLY A 93 8.12 4.27 -0.19
N LEU A 94 7.14 3.46 -0.56
CA LEU A 94 5.78 3.92 -0.87
C LEU A 94 4.92 3.82 0.38
N ARG A 95 4.21 4.88 0.74
CA ARG A 95 3.37 4.93 1.94
C ARG A 95 2.00 5.48 1.62
N GLU A 96 0.98 4.70 1.94
CA GLU A 96 -0.41 5.10 1.83
C GLU A 96 -0.87 5.79 3.11
N PHE A 97 -1.62 6.87 2.91
CA PHE A 97 -2.31 7.62 3.93
C PHE A 97 -3.81 7.61 3.66
N GLN A 98 -4.59 7.47 4.72
CA GLN A 98 -6.01 7.78 4.70
C GLN A 98 -6.22 9.15 5.33
N LEU A 99 -6.82 10.04 4.57
CA LEU A 99 -7.31 11.33 5.03
C LEU A 99 -8.80 11.24 5.33
N GLN A 100 -9.19 11.81 6.46
CA GLN A 100 -10.56 11.87 6.94
C GLN A 100 -10.88 13.32 7.32
N LEU A 101 -11.96 13.87 6.79
CA LEU A 101 -12.50 15.16 7.17
C LEU A 101 -13.97 14.96 7.56
N THR A 102 -14.24 15.02 8.85
CA THR A 102 -15.54 14.63 9.42
C THR A 102 -16.44 15.83 9.68
N VAL A 103 -17.76 15.61 9.61
CA VAL A 103 -18.78 16.60 9.99
C VAL A 103 -19.34 16.26 11.38
N PRO A 104 -19.75 17.27 12.18
CA PRO A 104 -19.70 18.71 11.89
C PRO A 104 -18.35 19.38 12.22
N ASP A 105 -17.42 18.65 12.84
CA ASP A 105 -16.24 19.24 13.48
C ASP A 105 -15.19 19.79 12.51
N LEU A 106 -15.21 19.35 11.25
CA LEU A 106 -14.27 19.73 10.19
C LEU A 106 -12.80 19.47 10.56
N VAL A 107 -12.55 18.46 11.40
CA VAL A 107 -11.19 18.08 11.78
C VAL A 107 -10.58 17.21 10.68
N LEU A 108 -9.54 17.74 10.04
CA LEU A 108 -8.74 17.00 9.08
C LEU A 108 -7.77 16.06 9.82
N ARG A 109 -7.95 14.75 9.65
CA ARG A 109 -7.05 13.73 10.20
C ARG A 109 -6.39 12.96 9.08
N SER A 110 -5.12 12.63 9.24
CA SER A 110 -4.37 11.79 8.31
C SER A 110 -3.69 10.69 9.09
N PHE A 111 -3.87 9.44 8.65
CA PHE A 111 -3.28 8.27 9.27
C PHE A 111 -2.53 7.49 8.21
N ALA A 112 -1.29 7.11 8.50
CA ALA A 112 -0.63 6.11 7.69
C ALA A 112 -1.36 4.79 7.85
N SER A 113 -1.61 4.09 6.74
CA SER A 113 -2.31 2.80 6.77
C SER A 113 -1.37 1.66 6.39
N ASN A 114 -0.57 1.86 5.35
CA ASN A 114 0.21 0.81 4.70
C ASN A 114 1.53 1.36 4.16
N VAL A 115 2.60 0.57 4.21
CA VAL A 115 3.90 0.93 3.65
C VAL A 115 4.52 -0.23 2.87
N ILE A 116 4.99 0.06 1.65
CA ILE A 116 5.88 -0.79 0.88
C ILE A 116 7.28 -0.23 1.05
N ARG A 117 8.10 -0.89 1.86
CA ARG A 117 9.45 -0.41 2.19
C ARG A 117 10.33 -0.33 0.93
N PRO A 118 11.38 0.52 0.91
CA PRO A 118 12.25 0.67 -0.26
C PRO A 118 12.81 -0.67 -0.78
N HIS A 119 13.10 -1.59 0.13
CA HIS A 119 13.54 -2.94 -0.23
C HIS A 119 12.45 -3.71 -1.00
N ALA A 120 11.21 -3.71 -0.52
CA ALA A 120 10.09 -4.36 -1.20
C ALA A 120 9.82 -3.76 -2.58
N VAL A 121 9.92 -2.42 -2.73
CA VAL A 121 9.80 -1.74 -4.03
C VAL A 121 10.87 -2.26 -5.00
N ALA A 122 12.13 -2.26 -4.59
CA ALA A 122 13.21 -2.72 -5.44
C ALA A 122 13.12 -4.21 -5.77
N ARG A 123 12.69 -5.05 -4.81
CA ARG A 123 12.44 -6.47 -5.05
C ARG A 123 11.31 -6.70 -6.05
N CYS A 124 10.26 -5.89 -5.99
CA CYS A 124 9.19 -5.91 -6.98
C CYS A 124 9.73 -5.56 -8.38
N MET A 125 10.48 -4.45 -8.51
CA MET A 125 11.13 -4.08 -9.78
C MET A 125 12.06 -5.20 -10.30
N GLN A 126 12.90 -5.72 -9.41
CA GLN A 126 13.88 -6.76 -9.72
C GLN A 126 13.21 -8.03 -10.28
N ARG A 127 12.20 -8.53 -9.56
CA ARG A 127 11.52 -9.80 -9.84
C ARG A 127 10.54 -9.69 -11.00
N ASN A 128 10.02 -8.50 -11.27
CA ASN A 128 9.20 -8.24 -12.45
C ASN A 128 10.04 -7.89 -13.68
N GLY A 129 11.36 -7.68 -13.51
CA GLY A 129 12.27 -7.45 -14.63
C GLY A 129 12.17 -6.03 -15.19
N VAL A 130 11.74 -5.06 -14.38
CA VAL A 130 11.44 -3.68 -14.79
C VAL A 130 12.39 -2.68 -14.14
N MET A 131 12.55 -1.52 -14.77
CA MET A 131 13.62 -0.57 -14.43
C MET A 131 13.10 0.75 -13.87
N SER A 132 11.77 0.96 -13.88
CA SER A 132 11.13 2.12 -13.27
C SER A 132 10.00 1.76 -12.32
N LEU A 133 9.80 2.62 -11.32
CA LEU A 133 8.68 2.55 -10.39
C LEU A 133 7.31 2.65 -11.09
N THR A 134 7.22 3.39 -12.19
CA THR A 134 5.97 3.50 -12.97
C THR A 134 5.51 2.16 -13.54
N GLU A 135 6.44 1.27 -13.86
CA GLU A 135 6.15 -0.06 -14.41
C GLU A 135 5.58 -1.02 -13.35
N ILE A 136 5.83 -0.75 -12.05
CA ILE A 136 5.23 -1.49 -10.93
C ILE A 136 4.11 -0.73 -10.23
N GLU A 137 3.70 0.43 -10.76
CA GLU A 137 2.68 1.27 -10.12
C GLU A 137 1.37 0.50 -9.93
N HIS A 138 0.93 -0.21 -10.98
CA HIS A 138 -0.27 -1.04 -10.92
C HIS A 138 -0.19 -2.10 -9.81
N GLU A 139 0.92 -2.84 -9.76
CA GLU A 139 1.18 -3.87 -8.76
C GLU A 139 1.14 -3.30 -7.33
N THR A 140 1.77 -2.14 -7.12
CA THR A 140 1.81 -1.48 -5.79
C THR A 140 0.45 -0.90 -5.39
N ASN A 141 -0.35 -0.42 -6.34
CA ASN A 141 -1.70 0.05 -6.08
C ASN A 141 -2.63 -1.11 -5.67
N VAL A 142 -2.54 -2.26 -6.35
CA VAL A 142 -3.26 -3.47 -5.93
C VAL A 142 -2.85 -3.87 -4.52
N ALA A 143 -1.54 -3.90 -4.24
CA ALA A 143 -1.04 -4.23 -2.91
C ALA A 143 -1.61 -3.32 -1.81
N PHE A 144 -1.70 -2.01 -2.03
CA PHE A 144 -2.29 -1.09 -1.05
C PHE A 144 -3.77 -1.38 -0.79
N VAL A 145 -4.56 -1.65 -1.83
CA VAL A 145 -5.97 -2.00 -1.67
C VAL A 145 -6.12 -3.33 -0.93
N VAL A 146 -5.39 -4.36 -1.34
CA VAL A 146 -5.44 -5.71 -0.74
C VAL A 146 -4.96 -5.70 0.71
N ALA A 147 -3.93 -4.91 1.03
CA ALA A 147 -3.39 -4.78 2.39
C ALA A 147 -4.47 -4.37 3.40
N ARG A 148 -5.48 -3.58 3.00
CA ARG A 148 -6.59 -3.18 3.89
C ARG A 148 -7.42 -4.37 4.36
N VAL A 149 -7.67 -5.35 3.49
CA VAL A 149 -8.41 -6.59 3.83
C VAL A 149 -7.52 -7.53 4.62
N MET A 150 -6.28 -7.74 4.15
CA MET A 150 -5.32 -8.62 4.80
C MET A 150 -4.98 -8.16 6.22
N ARG A 151 -4.96 -6.85 6.47
CA ARG A 151 -4.79 -6.27 7.81
C ARG A 151 -5.88 -6.72 8.77
N SER A 152 -7.15 -6.58 8.37
CA SER A 152 -8.29 -6.99 9.20
C SER A 152 -8.25 -8.48 9.53
N LEU A 153 -7.92 -9.29 8.54
CA LEU A 153 -7.74 -10.74 8.71
C LEU A 153 -6.59 -11.07 9.66
N ALA A 154 -5.42 -10.46 9.45
CA ALA A 154 -4.24 -10.65 10.29
C ALA A 154 -4.50 -10.27 11.76
N LEU A 155 -5.27 -9.21 12.00
CA LEU A 155 -5.66 -8.80 13.35
C LEU A 155 -6.63 -9.79 13.99
N ALA A 156 -7.61 -10.29 13.24
CA ALA A 156 -8.59 -11.27 13.73
C ALA A 156 -7.94 -12.62 14.07
N GLU A 157 -6.95 -13.05 13.28
CA GLU A 157 -6.29 -14.35 13.45
C GLU A 157 -4.96 -14.28 14.25
N HIS A 158 -4.60 -13.09 14.76
CA HIS A 158 -3.39 -12.80 15.53
C HIS A 158 -2.07 -13.12 14.80
N TRP A 159 -1.97 -12.74 13.53
CA TRP A 159 -0.75 -12.93 12.75
C TRP A 159 0.36 -11.96 13.19
N GLN A 160 1.60 -12.44 13.13
CA GLN A 160 2.82 -11.65 13.34
C GLN A 160 3.51 -11.29 12.01
N GLN A 161 3.19 -12.01 10.93
CA GLN A 161 3.62 -11.69 9.58
C GLN A 161 2.45 -11.76 8.61
N ILE A 162 2.53 -11.00 7.52
CA ILE A 162 1.41 -10.79 6.61
C ILE A 162 1.89 -10.94 5.16
N GLY A 163 1.13 -11.69 4.38
CA GLY A 163 1.26 -11.75 2.93
C GLY A 163 0.17 -10.89 2.28
N VAL A 164 0.55 -10.02 1.35
CA VAL A 164 -0.35 -9.18 0.57
C VAL A 164 -0.22 -9.63 -0.89
N PRO A 165 -1.16 -10.45 -1.38
CA PRO A 165 -1.09 -11.00 -2.73
C PRO A 165 -1.38 -9.92 -3.77
N THR A 166 -0.75 -10.08 -4.92
CA THR A 166 -0.94 -9.29 -6.14
C THR A 166 -1.00 -10.26 -7.33
N PRO A 167 -1.43 -9.81 -8.53
CA PRO A 167 -1.58 -10.73 -9.66
C PRO A 167 -0.26 -11.42 -10.05
N HIS A 168 0.86 -10.72 -9.90
CA HIS A 168 2.17 -11.25 -10.29
C HIS A 168 3.00 -11.77 -9.12
N GLY A 169 2.58 -11.57 -7.88
CA GLY A 169 3.40 -11.94 -6.73
C GLY A 169 2.79 -11.76 -5.36
N LEU A 170 3.67 -11.61 -4.38
CA LEU A 170 3.31 -11.55 -2.97
C LEU A 170 4.26 -10.60 -2.26
N PHE A 171 3.72 -9.49 -1.75
CA PHE A 171 4.41 -8.69 -0.77
C PHE A 171 4.35 -9.37 0.59
N VAL A 172 5.48 -9.42 1.30
CA VAL A 172 5.58 -10.05 2.62
C VAL A 172 6.07 -9.03 3.62
N GLY A 173 5.46 -9.02 4.79
CA GLY A 173 5.66 -7.99 5.78
C GLY A 173 5.27 -8.39 7.19
N THR A 174 5.11 -7.37 8.03
CA THR A 174 4.65 -7.46 9.42
C THR A 174 3.56 -6.42 9.67
N LEU A 175 2.81 -6.59 10.76
CA LEU A 175 2.04 -5.49 11.34
C LEU A 175 2.97 -4.63 12.21
N THR A 176 2.85 -3.31 12.14
CA THR A 176 3.55 -2.39 13.05
C THR A 176 2.87 -2.36 14.43
N ASP A 177 3.48 -1.70 15.41
CA ASP A 177 2.85 -1.47 16.73
C ASP A 177 1.53 -0.67 16.61
N ALA A 178 1.43 0.20 15.61
CA ALA A 178 0.20 0.91 15.26
C ALA A 178 -0.81 0.04 14.48
N ARG A 179 -0.51 -1.25 14.30
CA ARG A 179 -1.28 -2.23 13.52
C ARG A 179 -1.36 -1.89 12.04
N ASP A 180 -0.43 -1.12 11.51
CA ASP A 180 -0.34 -0.82 10.07
C ASP A 180 0.40 -1.93 9.33
N VAL A 181 0.15 -2.09 8.03
CA VAL A 181 0.85 -3.11 7.24
C VAL A 181 2.20 -2.56 6.77
N ALA A 182 3.29 -3.22 7.13
CA ALA A 182 4.63 -2.93 6.63
C ALA A 182 5.15 -4.06 5.76
N MET A 183 5.07 -3.89 4.44
CA MET A 183 5.58 -4.80 3.42
C MET A 183 7.10 -4.63 3.30
N ASN A 184 7.84 -5.68 3.68
CA ASN A 184 9.28 -5.68 3.87
C ASN A 184 10.04 -6.23 2.66
N THR A 185 9.41 -7.14 1.91
CA THR A 185 9.99 -7.75 0.71
C THR A 185 8.89 -8.12 -0.29
N TYR A 186 9.31 -8.59 -1.47
CA TYR A 186 8.45 -9.08 -2.53
C TYR A 186 8.96 -10.42 -3.07
N PHE A 187 8.03 -11.34 -3.26
CA PHE A 187 8.24 -12.65 -3.86
C PHE A 187 7.41 -12.78 -5.12
N ARG A 188 7.98 -13.47 -6.11
CA ARG A 188 7.25 -13.97 -7.28
C ARG A 188 7.18 -15.49 -7.17
N PRO A 189 5.99 -16.12 -7.23
CA PRO A 189 5.86 -17.58 -7.21
C PRO A 189 6.57 -18.24 -8.41
N GLY A 190 7.11 -19.44 -8.22
CA GLY A 190 7.72 -20.27 -9.29
C GLY A 190 9.17 -19.92 -9.67
N ASP A 191 9.79 -18.98 -8.97
CA ASP A 191 10.86 -18.16 -9.55
C ASP A 191 12.27 -18.41 -8.95
N ASN A 192 12.44 -19.38 -8.04
CA ASN A 192 13.70 -19.57 -7.29
C ASN A 192 14.22 -21.02 -7.17
N ASP A 193 13.59 -22.03 -7.77
CA ASP A 193 13.90 -23.47 -7.57
C ASP A 193 14.00 -23.91 -6.07
N ARG A 194 13.64 -23.02 -5.15
CA ARG A 194 13.65 -23.21 -3.70
C ARG A 194 12.23 -23.05 -3.19
N PRO A 195 11.73 -24.02 -2.42
CA PRO A 195 10.42 -23.91 -1.81
C PRO A 195 10.43 -22.76 -0.79
N SER A 196 9.70 -21.69 -1.08
CA SER A 196 9.38 -20.66 -0.10
C SER A 196 8.26 -21.17 0.77
N ARG A 197 8.32 -20.91 2.10
CA ARG A 197 7.18 -21.19 2.99
C ARG A 197 5.92 -20.42 2.58
N TRP A 198 6.09 -19.34 1.82
CA TRP A 198 5.00 -18.52 1.28
C TRP A 198 4.39 -19.08 -0.01
N SER A 199 4.97 -20.10 -0.65
CA SER A 199 4.46 -20.62 -1.93
C SER A 199 3.01 -21.10 -1.83
N GLY A 200 2.69 -21.94 -0.85
CA GLY A 200 1.31 -22.42 -0.66
C GLY A 200 0.33 -21.29 -0.28
N PHE A 201 0.80 -20.27 0.44
CA PHE A 201 -0.01 -19.08 0.71
C PHE A 201 -0.30 -18.29 -0.57
N ALA A 202 0.72 -18.07 -1.41
CA ALA A 202 0.57 -17.38 -2.68
C ALA A 202 -0.35 -18.14 -3.65
N GLU A 203 -0.24 -19.47 -3.70
CA GLU A 203 -1.11 -20.35 -4.51
C GLU A 203 -2.60 -20.20 -4.17
N CYS A 204 -2.94 -19.87 -2.93
CA CYS A 204 -4.33 -19.60 -2.55
C CYS A 204 -4.94 -18.43 -3.33
N PHE A 205 -4.11 -17.54 -3.88
CA PHE A 205 -4.53 -16.34 -4.62
C PHE A 205 -4.15 -16.39 -6.10
N SER A 206 -3.75 -17.54 -6.64
CA SER A 206 -3.33 -17.67 -8.05
C SER A 206 -4.45 -17.39 -9.06
N ALA A 207 -5.71 -17.43 -8.61
CA ALA A 207 -6.88 -17.08 -9.41
C ALA A 207 -7.23 -15.59 -9.35
N MET A 208 -6.39 -14.75 -8.73
CA MET A 208 -6.58 -13.31 -8.71
C MET A 208 -6.62 -12.77 -10.15
N PRO A 209 -7.69 -12.05 -10.55
CA PRO A 209 -7.75 -11.45 -11.87
C PRO A 209 -6.68 -10.37 -12.05
N ASP A 210 -6.25 -10.18 -13.30
CA ASP A 210 -5.54 -8.96 -13.68
C ASP A 210 -6.53 -7.79 -13.70
N TRP A 211 -6.54 -7.01 -12.63
CA TRP A 211 -7.45 -5.88 -12.46
C TRP A 211 -7.09 -4.73 -13.40
N ARG A 212 -8.09 -4.06 -13.96
CA ARG A 212 -7.83 -2.84 -14.74
C ARG A 212 -7.50 -1.66 -13.82
N PRO A 213 -6.66 -0.69 -14.24
CA PRO A 213 -6.33 0.48 -13.43
C PRO A 213 -7.56 1.21 -12.86
N GLU A 214 -8.66 1.28 -13.61
CA GLU A 214 -9.90 1.91 -13.17
C GLU A 214 -10.58 1.14 -12.03
N GLN A 215 -10.52 -0.20 -12.06
CA GLN A 215 -11.08 -1.06 -11.02
C GLN A 215 -10.26 -0.98 -9.72
N VAL A 216 -8.93 -0.89 -9.85
CA VAL A 216 -8.03 -0.71 -8.70
C VAL A 216 -8.18 0.68 -8.10
N ARG A 217 -8.38 1.71 -8.94
CA ARG A 217 -8.52 3.10 -8.49
C ARG A 217 -9.65 3.27 -7.48
N HIS A 218 -10.82 2.69 -7.76
CA HIS A 218 -11.95 2.71 -6.84
C HIS A 218 -11.81 1.69 -5.71
N GLY A 219 -11.05 0.62 -5.95
CA GLY A 219 -10.77 -0.43 -4.99
C GLY A 219 -11.98 -1.28 -4.59
N GLY A 220 -13.22 -0.82 -4.81
CA GLY A 220 -14.45 -1.50 -4.38
C GLY A 220 -14.58 -2.93 -4.91
N ASP A 221 -14.45 -3.11 -6.22
CA ASP A 221 -14.56 -4.44 -6.85
C ASP A 221 -13.44 -5.39 -6.38
N LEU A 222 -12.20 -4.89 -6.32
CA LEU A 222 -11.03 -5.63 -5.84
C LEU A 222 -11.19 -6.02 -4.37
N LEU A 223 -11.62 -5.09 -3.51
CA LEU A 223 -11.89 -5.35 -2.09
C LEU A 223 -12.99 -6.40 -1.94
N GLN A 224 -14.09 -6.27 -2.67
CA GLN A 224 -15.21 -7.20 -2.60
C GLN A 224 -14.80 -8.61 -3.06
N TRP A 225 -14.05 -8.70 -4.16
CA TRP A 225 -13.51 -9.98 -4.62
C TRP A 225 -12.58 -10.60 -3.57
N MET A 226 -11.65 -9.82 -3.01
CA MET A 226 -10.74 -10.29 -1.96
C MET A 226 -11.49 -10.81 -0.73
N VAL A 227 -12.53 -10.10 -0.28
CA VAL A 227 -13.36 -10.52 0.86
C VAL A 227 -14.06 -11.84 0.53
N ASN A 228 -14.73 -11.93 -0.61
CA ASN A 228 -15.44 -13.15 -1.02
C ASN A 228 -14.48 -14.34 -1.14
N HIS A 229 -13.29 -14.12 -1.72
CA HIS A 229 -12.27 -15.15 -1.90
C HIS A 229 -11.68 -15.63 -0.57
N ILE A 230 -11.39 -14.71 0.36
CA ILE A 230 -10.92 -15.07 1.71
C ILE A 230 -11.98 -15.87 2.46
N VAL A 231 -13.25 -15.45 2.40
CA VAL A 231 -14.36 -16.17 3.02
C VAL A 231 -14.43 -17.60 2.48
N ALA A 232 -14.41 -17.77 1.15
CA ALA A 232 -14.42 -19.09 0.53
C ALA A 232 -13.20 -19.95 0.93
N LEU A 233 -12.01 -19.36 1.04
CA LEU A 233 -10.82 -20.08 1.50
C LEU A 233 -10.94 -20.53 2.97
N GLN A 234 -11.55 -19.69 3.82
CA GLN A 234 -11.75 -19.97 5.24
C GLN A 234 -12.83 -21.02 5.53
N GLU A 235 -13.75 -21.29 4.59
CA GLU A 235 -14.73 -22.39 4.73
C GLU A 235 -14.04 -23.75 4.92
N SER A 236 -12.86 -23.93 4.33
CA SER A 236 -12.06 -25.15 4.49
C SER A 236 -11.33 -25.21 5.83
N ALA A 237 -10.59 -24.15 6.16
CA ALA A 237 -9.89 -23.95 7.41
C ALA A 237 -9.38 -22.50 7.50
N PRO A 238 -9.24 -21.92 8.71
CA PRO A 238 -8.54 -20.65 8.90
C PRO A 238 -7.12 -20.65 8.32
N PHE A 239 -6.64 -19.49 7.88
CA PHE A 239 -5.31 -19.38 7.27
C PHE A 239 -4.19 -19.75 8.25
N PHE A 240 -4.32 -19.39 9.53
CA PHE A 240 -3.32 -19.76 10.53
C PHE A 240 -3.19 -21.28 10.74
N GLU A 241 -4.22 -22.08 10.45
CA GLU A 241 -4.14 -23.55 10.55
C GLU A 241 -3.41 -24.13 9.34
N ARG A 242 -3.69 -23.59 8.15
CA ARG A 242 -3.02 -23.97 6.88
C ARG A 242 -1.57 -23.51 6.83
N PHE A 243 -1.29 -22.34 7.42
CA PHE A 243 0.01 -21.68 7.42
C PHE A 243 0.39 -21.22 8.84
N PRO A 244 0.80 -22.15 9.73
CA PRO A 244 1.10 -21.84 11.13
C PRO A 244 2.17 -20.75 11.31
N PHE A 245 3.08 -20.65 10.35
CA PHE A 245 4.13 -19.64 10.37
C PHE A 245 3.57 -18.22 10.44
N LEU A 246 2.35 -17.92 9.98
CA LEU A 246 1.76 -16.57 10.05
C LEU A 246 1.73 -16.00 11.48
N ARG A 247 1.71 -16.85 12.51
CA ARG A 247 1.78 -16.46 13.93
C ARG A 247 3.19 -16.37 14.50
N GLU A 248 4.20 -16.75 13.73
CA GLU A 248 5.60 -16.62 14.11
C GLU A 248 6.16 -15.27 13.64
N PRO A 249 7.17 -14.71 14.34
CA PRO A 249 7.87 -13.53 13.88
C PRO A 249 8.43 -13.73 12.46
N LEU A 250 8.36 -12.69 11.64
CA LEU A 250 9.04 -12.68 10.35
C LEU A 250 10.55 -12.84 10.58
N ARG A 251 11.12 -13.92 10.06
CA ARG A 251 12.57 -14.18 10.11
C ARG A 251 13.17 -13.81 8.77
N ASP A 252 14.21 -12.99 8.78
CA ASP A 252 15.02 -12.63 7.59
C ASP A 252 15.84 -13.81 7.03
N SER A 253 15.65 -15.02 7.56
CA SER A 253 16.44 -16.18 7.20
C SER A 253 15.95 -16.79 5.88
N GLY A 254 16.59 -16.42 4.76
CA GLY A 254 16.64 -17.35 3.63
C GLY A 254 16.94 -16.82 2.22
N ASP A 255 16.96 -15.52 1.94
CA ASP A 255 17.30 -15.05 0.59
C ASP A 255 18.82 -14.75 0.49
N PRO A 256 19.61 -15.51 -0.29
CA PRO A 256 21.01 -15.17 -0.57
C PRO A 256 21.15 -13.79 -1.22
N LEU A 257 20.10 -13.30 -1.89
CA LEU A 257 20.08 -11.95 -2.46
C LEU A 257 19.93 -10.88 -1.37
N ASP A 258 19.43 -11.20 -0.17
CA ASP A 258 19.48 -10.28 0.97
C ASP A 258 20.91 -10.07 1.46
N ALA A 259 21.80 -11.07 1.27
CA ALA A 259 23.23 -10.90 1.53
C ALA A 259 23.87 -9.99 0.47
N ALA A 260 23.60 -10.23 -0.83
CA ALA A 260 24.05 -9.35 -1.92
C ALA A 260 23.53 -7.90 -1.76
N TRP A 261 22.31 -7.76 -1.22
CA TRP A 261 21.70 -6.48 -0.87
C TRP A 261 22.36 -5.80 0.32
N ARG A 262 22.62 -6.54 1.41
CA ARG A 262 23.38 -6.04 2.56
C ARG A 262 24.78 -5.58 2.13
N SER A 263 25.44 -6.30 1.23
CA SER A 263 26.73 -5.91 0.65
C SER A 263 26.62 -4.66 -0.22
N ALA A 264 25.59 -4.53 -1.06
CA ALA A 264 25.36 -3.32 -1.87
C ALA A 264 25.11 -2.08 -0.99
N ARG A 265 24.37 -2.24 0.11
CA ARG A 265 24.12 -1.16 1.08
C ARG A 265 25.36 -0.77 1.87
N ALA A 266 26.26 -1.73 2.14
CA ALA A 266 27.53 -1.47 2.84
C ALA A 266 28.53 -0.74 1.93
N GLY A 267 28.74 -1.20 0.69
CA GLY A 267 29.68 -0.56 -0.25
C GLY A 267 29.31 0.88 -0.60
N MET A 268 28.02 1.23 -0.60
CA MET A 268 27.57 2.61 -0.86
C MET A 268 27.64 3.55 0.35
N ARG A 269 27.78 3.03 1.58
CA ARG A 269 27.99 3.89 2.77
C ARG A 269 29.44 4.38 2.84
N ASP A 270 30.38 3.55 2.41
CA ASP A 270 31.81 3.90 2.37
C ASP A 270 32.12 4.97 1.31
N GLU A 271 31.35 5.06 0.22
CA GLU A 271 31.48 6.15 -0.78
C GLU A 271 30.84 7.49 -0.34
N SER A 272 30.17 7.52 0.82
CA SER A 272 29.49 8.71 1.36
C SER A 272 30.05 9.21 2.69
N SER A 273 31.21 8.69 3.10
CA SER A 273 32.05 9.28 4.15
C SER A 273 33.25 9.97 3.47
N PRO A 274 33.67 11.14 3.98
CA PRO A 274 34.16 12.29 3.19
C PRO A 274 35.40 12.04 2.34
#